data_AF-A0A0P6XRB1-F1
#
_entry.id   AF-A0A0P6XRB1-F1
#
_cell.length_a   1.000
_cell.length_b   1.000
_cell.length_c   1.000
_cell.angle_alpha   90.00
_cell.angle_beta   90.00
_cell.angle_gamma   90.00
#
_symmetry.space_group_name_H-M   'P 1'
#
loop_
_entity.id
_entity.type
_entity.pdbx_description
1 polymer ?
#
loop_
_entity_poly.entity_id
_entity_poly.type
_entity_poly.pdbx_seq_one_letter_code
_entity_poly.pdbx_strand_id
1 'polypeptide(L)'
;MAIKGIDEITGKTIERVIVKRKKGAPGYGFGMQVFLLFTDHTYYEFFSDWLIGFTGRVYEGGREEVLRYVSDAMEVEYEAYLDENGRPASFRPKSES
;
A
#
# COMPACT_ATOMS: atom_id res chain seq x y z
N MET A 1 10.92 -3.49 20.37
CA MET A 1 9.66 -2.86 19.90
C MET A 1 9.09 -3.78 18.83
N ALA A 2 7.98 -4.47 19.11
CA ALA A 2 7.34 -5.34 18.13
C ALA A 2 6.51 -4.48 17.17
N ILE A 3 6.69 -4.67 15.86
CA ILE A 3 5.81 -4.08 14.86
C ILE A 3 4.48 -4.83 14.95
N LYS A 4 3.39 -4.12 15.28
CA LYS A 4 2.07 -4.76 15.47
C LYS A 4 1.60 -5.38 14.15
N GLY A 5 1.11 -6.63 14.21
CA GLY A 5 0.54 -7.34 13.06
C GLY A 5 1.55 -7.77 11.98
N ILE A 6 2.86 -7.66 12.22
CA ILE A 6 3.87 -8.15 11.26
C ILE A 6 4.03 -9.68 11.32
N ASP A 7 3.71 -10.27 12.46
CA ASP A 7 3.60 -11.70 12.65
C ASP A 7 2.49 -12.28 11.76
N GLU A 8 1.37 -11.57 11.61
CA GLU A 8 0.25 -11.96 10.75
C GLU A 8 0.60 -12.01 9.25
N ILE A 9 1.66 -11.34 8.81
CA ILE A 9 2.11 -11.40 7.41
C ILE A 9 3.16 -12.49 7.15
N THR A 10 3.63 -13.18 8.20
CA THR A 10 4.65 -14.21 8.07
C THR A 10 4.12 -15.39 7.26
N GLY A 11 4.86 -15.77 6.21
CA GLY A 11 4.49 -16.87 5.31
C GLY A 11 3.47 -16.52 4.23
N LYS A 12 2.95 -15.29 4.20
CA LYS A 12 2.10 -14.81 3.10
C LYS A 12 2.93 -14.49 1.85
N THR A 13 2.34 -14.71 0.69
CA THR A 13 2.93 -14.35 -0.61
C THR A 13 2.40 -12.99 -1.05
N ILE A 14 3.31 -12.04 -1.28
CA ILE A 14 2.95 -10.72 -1.82
C ILE A 14 2.65 -10.87 -3.31
N GLU A 15 1.44 -10.53 -3.73
CA GLU A 15 1.06 -10.49 -5.15
C GLU A 15 1.20 -9.09 -5.76
N ARG A 16 1.10 -8.05 -4.92
CA ARG A 16 1.05 -6.67 -5.36
C ARG A 16 1.50 -5.71 -4.26
N VAL A 17 2.17 -4.65 -4.65
CA VAL A 17 2.55 -3.53 -3.79
C VAL A 17 1.97 -2.26 -4.37
N ILE A 18 1.23 -1.49 -3.57
CA ILE A 18 0.66 -0.19 -3.98
C ILE A 18 1.25 0.88 -3.08
N VAL A 19 1.85 1.91 -3.67
CA VAL A 19 2.33 3.09 -2.97
C VAL A 19 1.38 4.24 -3.30
N LYS A 20 0.87 4.88 -2.25
CA LYS A 20 0.12 6.12 -2.37
C LYS A 20 0.88 7.27 -1.73
N ARG A 21 0.72 8.46 -2.30
CA ARG A 21 1.25 9.71 -1.74
C ARG A 21 0.13 10.70 -1.49
N LYS A 22 0.35 11.63 -0.57
CA LYS A 22 -0.57 12.73 -0.32
C LYS A 22 -0.75 13.61 -1.55
N LYS A 23 -1.99 14.00 -1.84
CA LYS A 23 -2.31 15.00 -2.87
C LYS A 23 -1.96 16.40 -2.34
N GLY A 24 -1.37 17.23 -3.19
CA GLY A 24 -1.04 18.62 -2.88
C GLY A 24 0.18 18.82 -1.98
N ALA A 25 0.33 20.01 -1.40
CA ALA A 25 1.49 20.38 -0.58
C ALA A 25 1.51 19.61 0.77
N PRO A 26 2.70 19.30 1.31
CA PRO A 26 2.82 18.62 2.60
C PRO A 26 2.19 19.46 3.73
N GLY A 27 1.32 18.82 4.51
CA GLY A 27 0.70 19.33 5.74
C GLY A 27 0.44 18.16 6.70
N TYR A 28 -0.16 18.39 7.87
CA TYR A 28 -0.44 17.34 8.87
C TYR A 28 -1.18 16.11 8.29
N GLY A 29 -0.78 14.89 8.67
CA GLY A 29 -1.34 13.60 8.21
C GLY A 29 -0.39 12.78 7.33
N PHE A 30 -0.87 11.64 6.82
CA PHE A 30 -0.07 10.69 6.02
C PHE A 30 0.67 11.35 4.85
N GLY A 31 1.99 11.20 4.79
CA GLY A 31 2.82 11.62 3.65
C GLY A 31 2.81 10.59 2.53
N MET A 32 3.07 9.33 2.88
CA MET A 32 3.06 8.18 1.99
C MET A 32 2.39 6.98 2.68
N GLN A 33 1.80 6.10 1.88
CA GLN A 33 1.29 4.80 2.31
C GLN A 33 1.86 3.72 1.39
N VAL A 34 2.23 2.58 1.96
CA VAL A 34 2.66 1.38 1.24
C VAL A 34 1.75 0.24 1.67
N PHE A 35 1.05 -0.34 0.70
CA PHE A 35 0.19 -1.49 0.88
C PHE A 35 0.87 -2.73 0.30
N LEU A 36 0.99 -3.78 1.11
CA LEU A 36 1.29 -5.12 0.64
C LEU A 36 -0.03 -5.86 0.48
N LEU A 37 -0.30 -6.36 -0.71
CA LEU A 37 -1.46 -7.20 -0.98
C LEU A 37 -0.97 -8.63 -1.16
N PHE A 38 -1.69 -9.56 -0.56
CA PHE A 38 -1.34 -10.97 -0.50
C PHE A 38 -2.28 -11.82 -1.34
N THR A 39 -1.79 -12.97 -1.81
CA THR A 39 -2.54 -13.91 -2.66
C THR A 39 -3.80 -14.50 -1.99
N ASP A 40 -3.97 -14.32 -0.67
CA ASP A 40 -5.11 -14.78 0.11
C ASP A 40 -6.18 -13.69 0.30
N HIS A 41 -6.18 -12.65 -0.54
CA HIS A 41 -7.13 -11.52 -0.50
C HIS A 41 -7.08 -10.74 0.82
N THR A 42 -5.87 -10.56 1.35
CA THR A 42 -5.61 -9.69 2.48
C THR A 42 -4.57 -8.63 2.15
N TYR A 43 -4.53 -7.55 2.93
CA TYR A 43 -3.52 -6.51 2.81
C TYR A 43 -3.00 -5.98 4.14
N TYR A 44 -1.81 -5.39 4.10
CA TYR A 44 -1.15 -4.75 5.23
C TYR A 44 -0.63 -3.37 4.81
N GLU A 45 -0.77 -2.37 5.68
CA GLU A 45 -0.40 -0.98 5.41
C GLU A 45 0.74 -0.51 6.33
N PHE A 46 1.74 0.08 5.69
CA PHE A 46 2.72 0.99 6.30
C PHE A 46 2.39 2.41 5.87
N PHE A 47 2.59 3.39 6.74
CA PHE A 47 2.39 4.79 6.36
C PHE A 47 3.46 5.68 7.00
N SER A 48 3.73 6.82 6.40
CA SER A 48 4.58 7.85 6.99
C SER A 48 3.72 8.99 7.54
N ASP A 49 3.86 9.31 8.82
CA ASP A 49 3.29 10.50 9.47
C ASP A 49 4.31 10.98 10.51
N TRP A 50 5.29 11.76 10.06
CA TRP A 50 6.54 12.13 10.77
C TRP A 50 7.51 10.98 11.10
N LEU A 51 6.98 9.77 11.26
CA LEU A 51 7.68 8.50 11.46
C LEU A 51 7.00 7.42 10.61
N ILE A 52 7.61 6.23 10.51
CA ILE A 52 6.94 5.06 9.92
C ILE A 52 5.94 4.51 10.95
N GLY A 53 4.66 4.56 10.59
CA GLY A 53 3.54 3.95 11.30
C GLY A 53 3.05 2.69 10.61
N PHE A 54 2.25 1.92 11.35
CA PHE A 54 1.70 0.63 10.94
C PHE A 54 0.24 0.56 11.38
N THR A 55 -0.64 -0.02 10.56
CA THR A 55 -2.05 -0.23 10.97
C THR A 55 -2.21 -1.24 12.09
N GLY A 56 -1.23 -2.12 12.25
CA GLY A 56 -1.13 -3.01 13.40
C GLY A 56 -1.88 -4.33 13.27
N ARG A 57 -2.46 -4.63 12.10
CA ARG A 57 -3.13 -5.90 11.78
C ARG A 57 -3.22 -6.09 10.26
N VAL A 58 -3.52 -7.30 9.82
CA VAL A 58 -3.91 -7.60 8.43
C VAL A 58 -5.41 -7.37 8.22
N TYR A 59 -5.79 -6.84 7.06
CA TYR A 59 -7.18 -6.56 6.69
C TYR A 59 -7.59 -7.44 5.52
N GLU A 60 -8.86 -7.86 5.48
CA GLU A 60 -9.46 -8.47 4.29
C GLU A 60 -9.67 -7.41 3.20
N GLY A 61 -9.40 -7.78 1.95
CA GLY A 61 -9.57 -6.92 0.78
C GLY A 61 -8.43 -7.06 -0.23
N GLY A 62 -8.67 -6.55 -1.43
CA GLY A 62 -7.73 -6.60 -2.53
C GLY A 62 -7.43 -5.21 -3.10
N ARG A 63 -7.04 -5.20 -4.38
CA ARG A 63 -6.63 -3.99 -5.09
C ARG A 63 -7.68 -2.89 -5.02
N GLU A 64 -8.95 -3.22 -5.20
CA GLU A 64 -10.02 -2.22 -5.23
C GLU A 64 -10.24 -1.54 -3.87
N GLU A 65 -10.23 -2.31 -2.79
CA GLU A 65 -10.33 -1.79 -1.42
C GLU A 65 -9.17 -0.84 -1.13
N VAL A 66 -7.95 -1.27 -1.47
CA VAL A 66 -6.76 -0.44 -1.31
C VAL A 66 -6.86 0.82 -2.16
N LEU A 67 -7.33 0.76 -3.40
CA LEU A 67 -7.50 1.95 -4.26
C LEU A 67 -8.52 2.93 -3.70
N ARG A 68 -9.65 2.46 -3.14
CA ARG A 68 -10.69 3.30 -2.52
C ARG A 68 -10.25 3.88 -1.17
N TYR A 69 -9.40 3.19 -0.42
CA TYR A 69 -8.98 3.62 0.91
C TYR A 69 -8.25 4.98 0.86
N VAL A 70 -8.87 5.98 1.50
CA VAL A 70 -8.36 7.36 1.60
C VAL A 70 -8.07 8.00 0.22
N SER A 71 -8.81 7.60 -0.83
CA SER A 71 -8.60 8.08 -2.21
C SER A 71 -8.84 9.58 -2.40
N ASP A 72 -9.57 10.22 -1.50
CA ASP A 72 -9.84 11.65 -1.58
C ASP A 72 -8.59 12.48 -1.29
N ALA A 73 -7.77 12.04 -0.32
CA ALA A 73 -6.56 12.74 0.12
C ALA A 73 -5.25 12.15 -0.44
N MET A 74 -5.29 10.92 -0.96
CA MET A 74 -4.12 10.18 -1.43
C MET A 74 -4.29 9.79 -2.90
N GLU A 75 -3.19 9.82 -3.66
CA GLU A 75 -3.13 9.34 -5.04
C GLU A 75 -2.11 8.21 -5.15
N VAL A 76 -2.33 7.29 -6.11
CA VAL A 76 -1.36 6.23 -6.40
C VAL A 76 -0.12 6.87 -7.01
N GLU A 77 1.04 6.60 -6.43
CA GLU A 77 2.33 6.99 -6.99
C GLU A 77 2.94 5.83 -7.80
N TYR A 78 2.77 4.62 -7.29
CA TYR A 78 3.38 3.43 -7.86
C TYR A 78 2.56 2.18 -7.53
N GLU A 79 2.53 1.24 -8.46
CA GLU A 79 1.93 -0.07 -8.27
C GLU A 79 2.84 -1.12 -8.92
N ALA A 80 3.25 -2.14 -8.17
CA ALA A 80 4.02 -3.29 -8.66
C ALA A 80 3.20 -4.56 -8.46
N TYR A 81 3.22 -5.48 -9.42
CA TYR A 81 2.43 -6.71 -9.37
C TYR A 81 3.05 -7.81 -10.25
N LEU A 82 2.62 -9.05 -10.03
CA LEU A 82 2.84 -10.12 -10.99
C LEU A 82 1.73 -10.08 -12.06
N ASP A 83 2.11 -10.11 -13.33
CA ASP A 83 1.16 -10.23 -14.44
C ASP A 83 0.52 -11.64 -14.49
N GLU A 84 -0.38 -11.86 -15.45
CA GLU A 84 -1.06 -13.14 -15.66
C GLU A 84 -0.12 -14.33 -15.92
N ASN A 85 1.14 -14.06 -16.27
CA ASN A 85 2.18 -15.07 -16.51
C ASN A 85 3.18 -15.18 -15.33
N GLY A 86 2.89 -14.53 -14.19
CA GLY A 86 3.76 -14.51 -13.03
C GLY A 86 5.03 -13.65 -13.22
N ARG A 87 5.05 -12.74 -14.20
CA ARG A 87 6.20 -11.87 -14.45
C ARG A 87 6.03 -10.54 -13.72
N PRO A 88 7.11 -9.94 -13.20
CA PRO A 88 7.04 -8.61 -12.60
C PRO A 88 6.57 -7.56 -13.61
N ALA A 89 5.55 -6.81 -13.23
CA ALA A 89 5.02 -5.66 -13.95
C ALA A 89 4.86 -4.48 -12.99
N SER A 90 4.77 -3.27 -13.54
CA SER A 90 4.53 -2.08 -12.73
C SER A 90 3.80 -0.98 -13.48
N PHE A 91 3.14 -0.12 -12.71
CA PHE A 91 2.40 1.03 -13.16
C PHE A 91 2.86 2.26 -12.36
N ARG A 92 3.10 3.37 -13.07
CA ARG A 92 3.31 4.71 -12.52
C ARG A 92 2.40 5.66 -13.27
N PRO A 93 1.49 6.39 -12.60
CA PRO A 93 0.78 7.48 -13.25
C PRO A 93 1.77 8.49 -13.81
N LYS A 94 1.48 9.06 -14.98
CA LYS A 94 2.26 10.19 -15.49
C LYS A 94 2.10 11.34 -14.51
N SER A 95 3.18 11.79 -13.88
CA SER A 95 3.20 13.05 -13.13
C SER A 95 2.89 14.18 -14.10
N GLU A 96 1.79 14.90 -13.89
CA GLU A 96 1.56 16.18 -14.56
C GLU A 96 2.69 17.12 -14.13
N SER A 97 3.57 17.44 -15.09
CA SER A 97 4.70 18.35 -14.95
C SER A 97 4.27 19.80 -15.04
#